data_AF-A0A662K260-F1
#
_entry.id   AF-A0A662K260-F1
#
_cell.length_a   1.000
_cell.length_b   1.000
_cell.length_c   1.000
_cell.angle_alpha   90.00
_cell.angle_beta   90.00
_cell.angle_gamma   90.00
#
_symmetry.space_group_name_H-M   'P 1'
#
loop_
_entity.id
_entity.type
_entity.pdbx_description
1 polymer ?
#
loop_
_entity_poly.entity_id
_entity_poly.type
_entity_poly.pdbx_seq_one_letter_code
_entity_poly.pdbx_strand_id
1 'polypeptide(L)'
;MLFRDFVKKLEDEKLLIRIKKPISVKYEIATLMKKLDGKPLLFENVKGYDIPVVANVCSTRQLVAIGLGIKQREMIKRLTNAIDNPKEPKVKDVKGYREIDVDLTKLPVLTYYKIDGGPYIASGIAIAKDEEYGLNASYHRAMVIDKNHVVM
;
A
#
# COMPACT_ATOMS: atom_id res chain seq x y z
N MET A 1 -13.47 6.93 -2.56
CA MET A 1 -12.21 7.44 -3.10
C MET A 1 -11.37 6.23 -3.48
N LEU A 2 -10.87 6.15 -4.71
CA LEU A 2 -9.94 5.10 -5.11
C LEU A 2 -8.51 5.47 -4.72
N PHE A 3 -7.59 4.50 -4.70
CA PHE A 3 -6.20 4.75 -4.31
C PHE A 3 -5.50 5.79 -5.21
N ARG A 4 -5.77 5.76 -6.52
CA ARG A 4 -5.22 6.75 -7.46
C ARG A 4 -5.68 8.18 -7.16
N ASP A 5 -6.95 8.34 -6.79
CA ASP A 5 -7.51 9.64 -6.38
C ASP A 5 -6.82 10.15 -5.12
N PHE A 6 -6.53 9.26 -4.17
CA PHE A 6 -5.80 9.62 -2.96
C PHE A 6 -4.36 10.06 -3.27
N VAL A 7 -3.64 9.33 -4.11
CA VAL A 7 -2.28 9.73 -4.53
C VAL A 7 -2.31 11.08 -5.25
N LYS A 8 -3.28 11.30 -6.15
CA LYS A 8 -3.48 12.60 -6.80
C LYS A 8 -3.78 13.71 -5.79
N LYS A 9 -4.60 13.45 -4.78
CA LYS A 9 -4.89 14.42 -3.71
C LYS A 9 -3.62 14.81 -2.95
N LEU A 10 -2.76 13.85 -2.61
CA LEU A 10 -1.47 14.12 -1.97
C LEU A 10 -0.55 14.97 -2.86
N GLU A 11 -0.63 14.79 -4.18
CA GLU A 11 0.08 15.64 -5.15
C GLU A 11 -0.50 17.06 -5.22
N ASP A 12 -1.82 17.20 -5.35
CA ASP A 12 -2.52 18.48 -5.42
C ASP A 12 -2.27 19.32 -4.13
N GLU A 13 -2.18 18.66 -2.97
CA GLU A 13 -1.85 19.27 -1.68
C GLU A 13 -0.33 19.50 -1.47
N LYS A 14 0.51 19.20 -2.48
CA LYS A 14 1.98 19.34 -2.45
C LYS A 14 2.67 18.53 -1.35
N LEU A 15 2.06 17.41 -0.94
CA LEU A 15 2.60 16.49 0.07
C LEU A 15 3.42 15.36 -0.57
N LEU A 16 3.16 15.01 -1.83
CA LEU A 16 3.82 13.93 -2.54
C LEU A 16 5.18 14.36 -3.12
N ILE A 17 6.24 13.60 -2.83
CA ILE A 17 7.55 13.79 -3.46
C ILE A 17 7.72 12.79 -4.61
N ARG A 18 8.00 13.30 -5.81
CA ARG A 18 8.33 12.50 -6.99
C ARG A 18 9.83 12.22 -7.07
N ILE A 19 10.21 10.95 -7.20
CA ILE A 19 11.58 10.48 -7.40
C ILE A 19 11.69 9.94 -8.82
N LYS A 20 12.32 10.73 -9.70
CA LYS A 20 12.44 10.43 -11.13
C LYS A 20 13.69 9.62 -11.51
N LYS A 21 14.71 9.65 -10.66
CA LYS A 21 15.96 8.93 -10.91
C LYS A 21 15.72 7.42 -10.88
N PRO A 22 16.42 6.63 -11.72
CA PRO A 22 16.36 5.17 -11.66
C PRO A 22 16.68 4.65 -10.25
N ILE A 23 15.81 3.81 -9.70
CA ILE A 23 15.96 3.28 -8.34
C ILE A 23 15.66 1.78 -8.25
N SER A 24 16.39 1.08 -7.38
CA SER A 24 16.27 -0.35 -7.16
C SER A 24 15.23 -0.70 -6.10
N VAL A 25 14.45 -1.75 -6.35
CA VAL A 25 13.58 -2.40 -5.34
C VAL A 25 14.38 -3.05 -4.22
N LYS A 26 15.66 -3.37 -4.48
CA LYS A 26 16.57 -3.95 -3.50
C LYS A 26 17.24 -2.82 -2.71
N TYR A 27 16.80 -2.62 -1.48
CA TYR A 27 17.33 -1.69 -0.46
C TYR A 27 17.19 -0.19 -0.76
N GLU A 28 17.31 0.28 -2.00
CA GLU A 28 17.37 1.72 -2.32
C GLU A 28 16.04 2.43 -2.00
N ILE A 29 14.90 1.89 -2.48
CA ILE A 29 13.58 2.44 -2.17
C ILE A 29 13.34 2.44 -0.65
N ALA A 30 13.57 1.29 0.02
CA ALA A 30 13.40 1.17 1.47
C ALA A 30 14.27 2.17 2.25
N THR A 31 15.50 2.41 1.79
CA THR A 31 16.40 3.41 2.39
C THR A 31 15.82 4.82 2.26
N LEU A 32 15.28 5.19 1.09
CA LEU A 32 14.65 6.51 0.92
C LEU A 32 13.36 6.63 1.71
N MET A 33 12.55 5.58 1.81
CA MET A 33 11.37 5.54 2.67
C MET A 33 11.74 5.86 4.13
N LYS A 34 12.84 5.27 4.64
CA LYS A 34 13.31 5.52 6.01
C LYS A 34 13.90 6.92 6.19
N LYS A 35 14.68 7.42 5.23
CA LYS A 35 15.29 8.76 5.29
C LYS A 35 14.24 9.88 5.20
N LEU A 36 13.17 9.66 4.45
CA LEU A 36 12.08 10.61 4.24
C LEU A 36 10.80 10.13 4.93
N ASP A 37 10.96 9.53 6.13
CA ASP A 37 9.84 9.05 6.91
C ASP A 37 8.81 10.16 7.15
N GLY A 38 7.52 9.79 7.13
CA GLY A 38 6.42 10.74 7.21
C GLY A 38 6.05 11.45 5.90
N LYS A 39 6.85 11.35 4.84
CA LYS A 39 6.57 11.99 3.54
C LYS A 39 6.15 10.95 2.49
N PRO A 40 5.00 11.10 1.82
CA PRO A 40 4.62 10.24 0.69
C PRO A 40 5.61 10.35 -0.46
N LEU A 41 5.99 9.20 -1.02
CA LEU A 41 6.96 9.11 -2.11
C LEU A 41 6.35 8.39 -3.32
N LEU A 42 6.57 8.91 -4.52
CA LEU A 42 6.27 8.25 -5.79
C LEU A 42 7.57 8.03 -6.56
N PHE A 43 7.94 6.77 -6.75
CA PHE A 43 9.09 6.34 -7.54
C PHE A 43 8.64 6.00 -8.95
N GLU A 44 9.02 6.83 -9.91
CA GLU A 44 8.52 6.74 -11.29
C GLU A 44 9.36 5.81 -12.16
N ASN A 45 10.64 5.64 -11.82
CA ASN A 45 11.61 4.86 -12.58
C ASN A 45 12.20 3.76 -11.72
N VAL A 46 11.53 2.62 -11.67
CA VAL A 46 11.94 1.46 -10.90
C VAL A 46 12.73 0.52 -11.81
N LYS A 47 14.01 0.31 -11.51
CA LYS A 47 14.94 -0.47 -12.34
C LYS A 47 14.37 -1.88 -12.57
N GLY A 48 14.16 -2.23 -13.84
CA GLY A 48 13.66 -3.54 -14.26
C GLY A 48 12.13 -3.70 -14.27
N TYR A 49 11.37 -2.63 -14.00
CA TYR A 49 9.91 -2.69 -13.93
C TYR A 49 9.26 -1.47 -14.59
N ASP A 50 8.17 -1.69 -15.33
CA ASP A 50 7.34 -0.61 -15.89
C ASP A 50 6.29 -0.08 -14.89
N ILE A 51 6.28 -0.63 -13.68
CA ILE A 51 5.30 -0.31 -12.64
C ILE A 51 5.94 0.65 -11.63
N PRO A 52 5.38 1.86 -11.44
CA PRO A 52 5.87 2.79 -10.42
C PRO A 52 5.52 2.29 -9.01
N VAL A 53 6.30 2.71 -8.02
CA VAL A 53 6.08 2.38 -6.61
C VAL A 53 5.66 3.62 -5.84
N VAL A 54 4.61 3.51 -5.04
CA VAL A 54 4.19 4.55 -4.10
C VAL A 54 4.40 4.03 -2.67
N ALA A 55 4.99 4.86 -1.81
CA ALA A 55 5.30 4.50 -0.44
C ALA A 55 4.97 5.63 0.56
N ASN A 56 4.99 5.30 1.86
CA ASN A 56 4.76 6.24 2.96
C ASN A 56 3.41 6.99 2.90
N VAL A 57 2.39 6.40 2.27
CA VAL A 57 1.07 7.04 2.12
C VAL A 57 0.21 7.02 3.39
N CYS A 58 0.57 6.17 4.36
CA CYS A 58 -0.09 6.06 5.67
C CYS A 58 0.88 6.30 6.84
N SER A 59 2.03 6.95 6.60
CA SER A 59 3.12 7.06 7.59
C SER A 59 2.88 8.12 8.68
N THR A 60 1.81 8.93 8.59
CA THR A 60 1.47 9.93 9.62
C THR A 60 -0.04 9.95 9.87
N ARG A 61 -0.43 10.43 11.07
CA ARG A 61 -1.84 10.67 11.40
C ARG A 61 -2.51 11.63 10.42
N GLN A 62 -1.79 12.65 9.96
CA GLN A 62 -2.32 13.61 8.99
C GLN A 62 -2.67 12.90 7.66
N LEU A 63 -1.78 12.07 7.14
CA LEU A 63 -2.02 11.34 5.88
C LEU A 63 -3.20 10.38 6.00
N VAL A 64 -3.31 9.66 7.11
CA VAL A 64 -4.46 8.81 7.40
C VAL A 64 -5.76 9.63 7.46
N ALA A 65 -5.75 10.79 8.12
CA ALA A 65 -6.91 11.68 8.18
C ALA A 65 -7.33 12.20 6.79
N ILE A 66 -6.38 12.58 5.94
CA ILE A 66 -6.61 12.98 4.55
C ILE A 66 -7.27 11.84 3.77
N GLY A 67 -6.76 10.61 3.93
CA GLY A 67 -7.31 9.39 3.32
C GLY A 67 -8.73 9.07 3.77
N LEU A 68 -9.04 9.34 5.04
CA LEU A 68 -10.37 9.17 5.62
C LEU A 68 -11.32 10.36 5.32
N GLY A 69 -10.81 11.47 4.79
CA GLY A 69 -11.60 12.67 4.51
C GLY A 69 -12.08 13.39 5.77
N ILE A 70 -11.33 13.33 6.87
CA ILE A 70 -11.70 13.91 8.17
C ILE A 70 -10.62 14.83 8.71
N LYS A 71 -10.93 15.63 9.74
CA LYS A 71 -9.88 16.35 10.48
C LYS A 71 -9.12 15.38 11.37
N GLN A 72 -7.81 15.58 11.51
CA GLN A 72 -6.96 14.70 12.33
C GLN A 72 -7.46 14.54 13.77
N ARG A 73 -8.01 15.60 14.38
CA ARG A 73 -8.58 15.58 15.73
C ARG A 73 -9.83 14.70 15.89
N GLU A 74 -10.52 14.38 14.79
CA GLU A 74 -11.76 13.60 14.78
C GLU A 74 -11.49 12.10 14.63
N MET A 75 -10.24 11.70 14.43
CA MET A 75 -9.85 10.34 14.05
C MET A 75 -10.30 9.29 15.05
N ILE A 76 -10.02 9.47 16.34
CA ILE A 76 -10.40 8.49 17.37
C ILE A 76 -11.92 8.33 17.41
N LYS A 77 -12.66 9.44 17.48
CA LYS A 77 -14.13 9.43 17.48
C LYS A 77 -14.70 8.70 16.26
N ARG A 78 -14.14 8.93 15.07
CA ARG A 78 -14.60 8.30 13.83
C ARG A 78 -14.30 6.80 13.81
N LEU A 79 -13.10 6.38 14.23
CA LEU A 79 -12.72 4.98 14.28
C LEU A 79 -13.55 4.20 15.30
N THR A 80 -13.72 4.70 16.53
CA THR A 80 -14.54 4.04 17.56
C THR A 80 -15.98 3.88 17.09
N ASN A 81 -16.60 4.94 16.54
CA ASN A 81 -17.96 4.82 15.99
C ASN A 81 -18.06 3.80 14.85
N ALA A 82 -17.01 3.65 14.03
CA ALA A 82 -16.97 2.65 12.97
C ALA A 82 -16.93 1.21 13.50
N ILE A 83 -16.20 1.00 14.60
CA ILE A 83 -16.07 -0.30 15.28
C ILE A 83 -17.39 -0.67 15.94
N ASP A 84 -18.03 0.28 16.63
CA ASP A 84 -19.31 0.05 17.31
C ASP A 84 -20.49 -0.09 16.35
N ASN A 85 -20.38 0.47 15.14
CA ASN A 85 -21.45 0.50 14.14
C ASN A 85 -20.92 0.08 12.76
N PRO A 86 -20.48 -1.18 12.60
CA PRO A 86 -19.98 -1.68 11.33
C PRO A 86 -21.09 -1.65 10.27
N LYS A 87 -20.69 -1.52 9.01
CA LYS A 87 -21.59 -1.59 7.86
C LYS A 87 -21.13 -2.68 6.92
N GLU A 88 -22.08 -3.45 6.42
CA GLU A 88 -21.77 -4.44 5.39
C GLU A 88 -21.28 -3.75 4.11
N PRO A 89 -20.19 -4.25 3.51
CA PRO A 89 -19.71 -3.74 2.23
C PRO A 89 -20.69 -4.09 1.12
N LYS A 90 -20.89 -3.17 0.18
CA LYS A 90 -21.71 -3.43 -1.03
C LYS A 90 -20.85 -4.11 -2.10
N VAL A 91 -21.31 -5.24 -2.61
CA VAL A 91 -20.74 -5.87 -3.80
C VAL A 91 -21.07 -5.01 -5.03
N LYS A 92 -20.04 -4.67 -5.81
CA LYS A 92 -20.16 -3.89 -7.04
C LYS A 92 -19.11 -4.34 -8.04
N ASP A 93 -19.47 -4.27 -9.32
CA ASP A 93 -18.48 -4.39 -10.39
C ASP A 93 -17.47 -3.26 -10.31
N VAL A 94 -16.19 -3.63 -10.34
CA VAL A 94 -15.08 -2.70 -10.26
C VAL A 94 -14.40 -2.56 -11.62
N LYS A 95 -13.99 -1.35 -11.95
CA LYS A 95 -13.18 -1.02 -13.13
C LYS A 95 -11.90 -0.33 -12.67
N GLY A 96 -10.89 -0.29 -13.54
CA GLY A 96 -9.64 0.46 -13.26
C GLY A 96 -8.56 -0.33 -12.54
N TYR A 97 -8.67 -1.66 -12.49
CA TYR A 97 -7.55 -2.56 -12.23
C TYR A 97 -7.11 -3.23 -13.54
N ARG A 98 -5.90 -3.80 -13.52
CA ARG A 98 -5.35 -4.59 -14.63
C ARG A 98 -5.08 -5.98 -14.08
N GLU A 99 -5.66 -6.99 -14.72
CA GLU A 99 -5.24 -8.37 -14.52
C GLU A 99 -3.87 -8.58 -15.16
N ILE A 100 -3.00 -9.28 -14.44
CA ILE A 100 -1.64 -9.58 -14.89
C ILE A 100 -1.45 -11.09 -14.85
N ASP A 101 -0.51 -11.59 -15.65
CA ASP A 101 -0.07 -12.99 -15.54
C ASP A 101 0.35 -13.31 -14.11
N VAL A 102 0.13 -14.56 -13.70
CA VAL A 102 0.55 -15.07 -12.38
C VAL A 102 2.08 -15.26 -12.37
N ASP A 103 2.78 -14.13 -12.27
CA ASP A 103 4.23 -14.03 -12.17
C ASP A 103 4.63 -12.85 -11.25
N LEU A 104 4.81 -13.17 -9.98
CA LEU A 104 5.24 -12.25 -8.92
C LEU A 104 6.61 -11.62 -9.20
N THR A 105 7.45 -12.25 -10.04
CA THR A 105 8.77 -11.70 -10.39
C THR A 105 8.68 -10.47 -11.32
N LYS A 106 7.51 -10.26 -11.95
CA LYS A 106 7.21 -9.07 -12.77
C LYS A 106 6.73 -7.87 -11.94
N LEU A 107 6.55 -8.04 -10.63
CA LEU A 107 6.11 -6.98 -9.73
C LEU A 107 7.30 -6.35 -8.99
N PRO A 108 7.31 -5.02 -8.79
CA PRO A 108 8.39 -4.33 -8.08
C PRO A 108 8.28 -4.54 -6.56
N VAL A 109 8.39 -5.79 -6.10
CA VAL A 109 8.37 -6.14 -4.67
C VAL A 109 9.72 -5.80 -4.05
N LEU A 110 9.70 -5.12 -2.91
CA LEU A 110 10.90 -4.60 -2.27
C LEU A 110 11.60 -5.66 -1.44
N THR A 111 12.94 -5.63 -1.46
CA THR A 111 13.76 -6.21 -0.37
C THR A 111 14.20 -5.05 0.53
N TYR A 112 13.80 -5.08 1.79
CA TYR A 112 13.95 -3.94 2.69
C TYR A 112 15.33 -3.92 3.35
N TYR A 113 15.79 -5.09 3.81
CA TYR A 113 17.03 -5.26 4.55
C TYR A 113 17.90 -6.36 3.94
N LYS A 114 19.22 -6.27 4.17
CA LYS A 114 20.17 -7.27 3.67
C LYS A 114 19.96 -8.67 4.23
N ILE A 115 19.31 -8.78 5.39
CA ILE A 115 19.03 -10.03 6.10
C ILE A 115 17.64 -10.59 5.78
N ASP A 116 16.85 -9.91 4.94
CA ASP A 116 15.56 -10.44 4.51
C ASP A 116 15.77 -11.72 3.70
N GLY A 117 14.95 -12.75 3.95
CA GLY A 117 14.99 -13.99 3.17
C GLY A 117 14.60 -13.82 1.70
N GLY A 118 13.95 -12.71 1.34
CA GLY A 118 13.52 -12.40 -0.01
C GLY A 118 12.75 -11.07 -0.08
N PRO A 119 12.18 -10.74 -1.26
CA PRO A 119 11.26 -9.60 -1.40
C PRO A 119 9.98 -9.80 -0.58
N TYR A 120 9.47 -8.72 0.04
CA TYR A 120 8.26 -8.74 0.86
C TYR A 120 7.17 -7.81 0.32
N ILE A 121 5.96 -8.34 0.21
CA ILE A 121 4.74 -7.55 0.11
C ILE A 121 4.37 -7.13 1.54
N ALA A 122 4.67 -5.88 1.90
CA ALA A 122 4.41 -5.35 3.24
C ALA A 122 3.04 -4.65 3.39
N SER A 123 2.41 -4.31 2.26
CA SER A 123 1.16 -3.52 2.20
C SER A 123 -0.03 -4.33 1.69
N GLY A 124 0.08 -5.66 1.67
CA GLY A 124 -0.97 -6.55 1.20
C GLY A 124 -2.09 -6.70 2.23
N ILE A 125 -3.34 -6.60 1.76
CA ILE A 125 -4.52 -6.89 2.58
C ILE A 125 -5.00 -8.28 2.18
N ALA A 126 -4.88 -9.24 3.10
CA ALA A 126 -5.48 -10.56 2.97
C ALA A 126 -6.97 -10.44 3.27
N ILE A 127 -7.81 -10.90 2.33
CA ILE A 127 -9.26 -10.97 2.52
C ILE A 127 -9.64 -12.44 2.58
N ALA A 128 -10.19 -12.86 3.71
CA ALA A 128 -10.72 -14.20 3.92
C ALA A 128 -12.22 -14.09 4.22
N LYS A 129 -13.01 -15.05 3.72
CA LYS A 129 -14.44 -15.15 4.01
C LYS A 129 -14.73 -16.52 4.57
N ASP A 130 -15.34 -16.53 5.75
CA ASP A 130 -15.91 -17.70 6.39
C ASP A 130 -17.44 -17.65 6.27
N GLU A 131 -18.08 -18.81 6.13
CA GLU A 131 -19.55 -18.88 5.98
C GLU A 131 -20.28 -18.58 7.28
N GLU A 132 -19.69 -18.91 8.44
CA GLU A 132 -20.26 -18.68 9.77
C GLU A 132 -19.84 -17.31 10.33
N TYR A 133 -18.55 -16.97 10.23
CA TYR A 133 -17.96 -15.80 10.89
C TYR A 133 -17.82 -14.57 9.98
N GLY A 134 -18.09 -14.70 8.68
CA GLY A 134 -18.11 -13.60 7.74
C GLY A 134 -16.74 -13.20 7.18
N LEU A 135 -16.58 -11.92 6.81
CA LEU A 135 -15.41 -11.42 6.09
C LEU A 135 -14.37 -10.81 7.05
N ASN A 136 -13.11 -11.24 6.91
CA ASN A 136 -11.96 -10.66 7.58
C ASN A 136 -11.02 -10.00 6.56
N ALA A 137 -10.50 -8.82 6.93
CA ALA A 137 -9.50 -8.09 6.15
C ALA A 137 -8.33 -7.68 7.05
N SER A 138 -7.13 -8.16 6.75
CA SER A 138 -5.96 -7.96 7.61
C SER A 138 -4.68 -7.71 6.80
N TYR A 139 -3.75 -6.94 7.37
CA TYR A 139 -2.42 -6.79 6.81
C TYR A 139 -1.53 -7.96 7.23
N HIS A 140 -0.92 -8.62 6.25
CA HIS A 140 0.08 -9.66 6.48
C HIS A 140 1.28 -9.39 5.58
N ARG A 141 2.48 -9.54 6.13
CA ARG A 141 3.68 -9.56 5.30
C ARG A 141 3.67 -10.86 4.50
N ALA A 142 3.99 -10.79 3.20
CA ALA A 142 4.11 -11.97 2.37
C ALA A 142 5.49 -11.98 1.70
N MET A 143 6.33 -12.96 2.03
CA MET A 143 7.62 -13.15 1.36
C MET A 143 7.39 -13.84 0.02
N VAL A 144 7.92 -13.29 -1.05
CA VAL A 144 7.91 -13.92 -2.38
C VAL A 144 8.95 -15.03 -2.42
N ILE A 145 8.51 -16.25 -2.74
CA ILE A 145 9.39 -17.43 -2.88
C ILE A 145 9.78 -17.65 -4.34
N ASP A 146 8.79 -17.59 -5.24
CA ASP A 146 8.96 -17.77 -6.67
C ASP A 146 7.86 -17.01 -7.45
N LYS A 147 7.67 -17.35 -8.73
CA LYS A 147 6.70 -16.69 -9.62
C LYS A 147 5.25 -16.75 -9.13
N ASN A 148 4.85 -17.74 -8.34
CA ASN A 148 3.45 -17.94 -7.98
C ASN A 148 3.22 -18.39 -6.53
N HIS A 149 4.26 -18.37 -5.69
CA HIS A 149 4.16 -18.69 -4.27
C HIS A 149 4.65 -17.55 -3.37
N VAL A 150 3.95 -17.40 -2.25
CA VAL A 150 4.36 -16.55 -1.12
C VAL A 150 4.29 -17.35 0.19
N VAL A 151 5.02 -16.89 1.20
CA VAL A 151 4.85 -17.32 2.60
C VAL A 151 4.36 -16.13 3.41
N MET A 152 3.23 -16.30 4.09
CA MET A 152 2.53 -15.27 4.89
C MET A 152 2.55 -15.60 6.37
#